data_AF-A0A964ZMH1-F1
#
_entry.id   AF-A0A964ZMH1-F1
#
_cell.length_a   1.000
_cell.length_b   1.000
_cell.length_c   1.000
_cell.angle_alpha   90.00
_cell.angle_beta   90.00
_cell.angle_gamma   90.00
#
_symmetry.space_group_name_H-M   'P 1'
#
loop_
_entity.id
_entity.type
_entity.pdbx_description
1 polymer ?
#
loop_
_entity_poly.entity_id
_entity_poly.type
_entity_poly.pdbx_seq_one_letter_code
_entity_poly.pdbx_strand_id
1 'polypeptide(L)'
;MHVTITVNGTKQSHEVEPRTLLVHLIRDHAKLTGTNIGCDTSSCGACTVHLDGEAVKSCTILAAQADGGSVTTIEGLAKNG
;
A
#
# COMPACT_ATOMS: atom_id res chain seq x y z
N MET A 1 3.16 9.02 -13.45
CA MET A 1 4.51 8.94 -12.84
C MET A 1 4.76 7.50 -12.55
N HIS A 2 5.99 7.05 -12.82
CA HIS A 2 6.34 5.64 -12.69
C HIS A 2 6.71 5.33 -11.23
N VAL A 3 6.06 4.33 -10.64
CA VAL A 3 6.37 3.82 -9.30
C VAL A 3 6.59 2.32 -9.39
N THR A 4 7.70 1.84 -8.85
CA THR A 4 8.03 0.41 -8.73
C THR A 4 8.05 0.02 -7.27
N ILE A 5 7.21 -0.94 -6.88
CA ILE A 5 7.04 -1.35 -5.48
C ILE A 5 6.99 -2.87 -5.38
N THR A 6 7.51 -3.43 -4.29
CA THR A 6 7.34 -4.85 -3.97
C THR A 6 6.13 -4.99 -3.06
N VAL A 7 5.10 -5.75 -3.47
CA VAL A 7 3.92 -5.99 -2.62
C VAL A 7 3.80 -7.48 -2.36
N ASN A 8 3.79 -7.88 -1.08
CA ASN A 8 3.73 -9.27 -0.64
C ASN A 8 4.79 -10.16 -1.31
N GLY A 9 6.01 -9.63 -1.48
CA GLY A 9 7.14 -10.32 -2.13
C GLY A 9 7.16 -10.26 -3.66
N THR A 10 6.13 -9.70 -4.30
CA THR A 10 6.06 -9.57 -5.77
C THR A 10 6.36 -8.14 -6.20
N LYS A 11 7.43 -7.95 -6.98
CA LYS A 11 7.78 -6.66 -7.57
C LYS A 11 6.83 -6.31 -8.71
N GLN A 12 6.28 -5.10 -8.69
CA GLN A 12 5.35 -4.59 -9.69
C GLN A 12 5.58 -3.10 -9.94
N SER A 13 5.25 -2.63 -11.14
CA SER A 13 5.45 -1.24 -11.57
C SER A 13 4.15 -0.67 -12.12
N HIS A 14 3.83 0.56 -11.75
CA HIS A 14 2.56 1.23 -12.05
C HIS A 14 2.78 2.66 -12.51
N GLU A 15 1.94 3.10 -13.46
CA GLU A 15 1.77 4.53 -13.75
C GLU A 15 0.64 5.09 -12.87
N VAL A 16 0.98 6.08 -12.05
CA VAL A 16 0.04 6.71 -11.10
C VAL A 16 0.06 8.24 -11.19
N GLU A 17 -0.97 8.89 -10.68
CA GLU A 17 -0.94 10.33 -10.48
C GLU A 17 0.03 10.68 -9.31
N PRO A 18 0.70 11.84 -9.32
CA PRO A 18 1.62 12.22 -8.24
C PRO A 18 0.98 12.27 -6.85
N ARG A 19 -0.34 12.50 -6.79
CA ARG A 19 -1.13 12.54 -5.56
C ARG A 19 -1.70 11.19 -5.12
N THR A 20 -1.49 10.13 -5.90
CA THR A 20 -2.03 8.80 -5.57
C THR A 20 -1.48 8.36 -4.22
N LEU A 21 -2.37 8.07 -3.27
CA LEU A 21 -2.00 7.51 -1.98
C LEU A 21 -1.68 6.02 -2.09
N LEU A 22 -0.84 5.53 -1.19
CA LEU A 22 -0.42 4.14 -1.16
C LEU A 22 -1.62 3.18 -1.03
N VAL A 23 -2.65 3.55 -0.25
CA VAL A 23 -3.87 2.75 -0.14
C VAL A 23 -4.59 2.57 -1.48
N HIS A 24 -4.59 3.60 -2.34
CA HIS A 24 -5.18 3.55 -3.67
C HIS A 24 -4.31 2.78 -4.65
N LEU A 25 -2.98 2.91 -4.57
CA LEU A 25 -2.08 2.06 -5.35
C LEU A 25 -2.34 0.58 -5.05
N ILE A 26 -2.42 0.21 -3.76
CA ILE A 26 -2.63 -1.19 -3.35
C ILE A 26 -3.98 -1.72 -3.84
N ARG A 27 -5.06 -0.97 -3.63
CA ARG A 27 -6.41 -1.42 -3.96
C ARG A 27 -6.72 -1.37 -5.45
N ASP A 28 -6.39 -0.25 -6.09
CA ASP A 28 -6.87 0.08 -7.43
C ASP A 28 -5.89 -0.35 -8.51
N HIS A 29 -4.58 -0.33 -8.23
CA HIS A 29 -3.54 -0.74 -9.18
C HIS A 29 -3.06 -2.18 -8.94
N ALA A 30 -2.66 -2.51 -7.71
CA ALA A 30 -2.21 -3.87 -7.36
C ALA A 30 -3.37 -4.87 -7.14
N LYS A 31 -4.62 -4.39 -7.16
CA LYS A 31 -5.86 -5.20 -7.01
C LYS A 31 -5.93 -6.02 -5.72
N LEU A 32 -5.31 -5.51 -4.65
CA LEU A 32 -5.34 -6.10 -3.32
C LEU A 32 -6.31 -5.31 -2.44
N THR A 33 -7.55 -5.79 -2.34
CA THR A 33 -8.67 -5.05 -1.74
C THR A 33 -8.86 -5.29 -0.24
N GLY A 34 -8.02 -6.10 0.40
CA GLY A 34 -8.10 -6.43 1.82
C GLY A 34 -7.73 -5.27 2.73
N THR A 35 -6.78 -4.42 2.32
CA THR A 35 -6.52 -3.14 3.01
C THR A 35 -7.71 -2.20 2.80
N ASN A 36 -8.36 -1.77 3.88
CA ASN A 36 -9.60 -1.00 3.82
C ASN A 36 -9.39 0.50 3.99
N ILE A 37 -10.32 1.29 3.46
CA ILE A 37 -10.42 2.74 3.72
C ILE A 37 -11.63 2.94 4.63
N GLY A 38 -11.38 3.33 5.88
CA GLY A 38 -12.44 3.62 6.85
C GLY A 38 -12.72 5.11 6.98
N CYS A 39 -11.72 5.85 7.46
CA CYS A 39 -11.84 7.29 7.75
C CYS A 39 -11.10 8.21 6.77
N ASP A 40 -10.14 7.65 6.00
CA ASP A 40 -9.22 8.38 5.10
C ASP A 40 -8.45 9.57 5.72
N THR A 41 -8.45 9.66 7.05
CA THR A 41 -7.94 10.79 7.84
C THR A 41 -7.00 10.34 8.96
N SER A 42 -6.41 9.15 8.82
CA SER A 42 -5.49 8.50 9.79
C SER A 42 -6.14 7.98 11.09
N SER A 43 -7.35 8.44 11.45
CA SER A 43 -7.99 8.18 12.74
C SER A 43 -8.34 6.71 13.06
N CYS A 44 -8.68 5.87 12.06
CA CYS A 44 -9.26 4.55 12.32
C CYS A 44 -8.31 3.35 12.17
N GLY A 45 -7.18 3.52 11.47
CA GLY A 45 -6.22 2.44 11.24
C GLY A 45 -6.63 1.32 10.28
N ALA A 46 -7.81 1.36 9.65
CA ALA A 46 -8.26 0.32 8.70
C ALA A 46 -7.33 0.13 7.49
N CYS A 47 -6.54 1.15 7.15
CA CYS A 47 -5.60 1.16 6.03
C CYS A 47 -4.17 0.75 6.43
N THR A 48 -3.98 0.15 7.61
CA THR A 48 -2.63 -0.19 8.11
C THR A 48 -2.00 -1.27 7.24
N VAL A 49 -0.76 -1.04 6.83
CA VAL A 49 0.11 -1.99 6.12
C VAL A 49 1.52 -1.90 6.71
N HIS A 50 2.39 -2.87 6.42
CA HIS A 50 3.80 -2.74 6.75
C HIS A 50 4.56 -2.21 5.54
N LEU A 51 5.22 -1.07 5.66
CA LEU A 51 6.15 -0.53 4.66
C LEU A 51 7.57 -0.70 5.21
N ASP A 52 8.39 -1.47 4.52
CA ASP A 52 9.76 -1.81 4.92
C ASP A 52 9.87 -2.36 6.35
N GLY A 53 8.85 -3.12 6.76
CA GLY A 53 8.74 -3.73 8.09
C GLY A 53 7.98 -2.88 9.12
N GLU A 54 7.78 -1.58 8.87
CA GLU A 54 7.14 -0.66 9.80
C GLU A 54 5.63 -0.52 9.54
N ALA A 55 4.82 -0.57 10.59
CA ALA A 55 3.38 -0.41 10.48
C ALA A 55 3.01 1.05 10.21
N VAL A 56 2.45 1.33 9.03
CA VAL A 56 2.11 2.69 8.57
C VAL A 56 0.65 2.81 8.15
N LYS A 57 0.10 4.02 8.23
CA LYS A 57 -1.24 4.36 7.70
C LYS A 57 -1.13 4.69 6.21
N SER A 58 -1.42 3.72 5.34
CA SER A 58 -1.25 3.87 3.88
C SER A 58 -2.10 4.98 3.24
N CYS A 59 -3.15 5.47 3.93
CA CYS A 59 -3.93 6.62 3.47
C CYS A 59 -3.22 7.98 3.70
N THR A 60 -2.03 7.99 4.29
CA THR A 60 -1.24 9.23 4.53
C THR A 60 0.09 9.25 3.79
N ILE A 61 0.39 8.18 3.05
CA ILE A 61 1.64 8.01 2.31
C ILE A 61 1.32 8.11 0.83
N LEU A 62 2.08 8.91 0.07
CA LEU A 62 1.99 8.92 -1.39
C LEU A 62 2.63 7.65 -1.95
N ALA A 63 2.08 7.12 -3.04
CA ALA A 63 2.69 6.04 -3.81
C ALA A 63 4.14 6.38 -4.21
N ALA A 64 4.37 7.64 -4.58
CA ALA A 64 5.70 8.17 -4.88
C ALA A 64 6.70 8.04 -3.72
N GLN A 65 6.25 8.15 -2.47
CA GLN A 65 7.11 8.00 -1.28
C GLN A 65 7.44 6.55 -0.97
N ALA A 66 6.61 5.61 -1.45
CA ALA A 66 6.82 4.17 -1.30
C ALA A 66 7.55 3.56 -2.51
N ASP A 67 7.99 4.38 -3.47
CA ASP A 67 8.73 3.91 -4.64
C ASP A 67 10.05 3.24 -4.21
N GLY A 68 10.31 2.07 -4.78
CA GLY A 68 11.41 1.17 -4.41
C GLY A 68 11.18 0.35 -3.13
N GLY A 69 10.15 0.65 -2.34
CA GLY A 69 9.90 0.01 -1.04
C GLY A 69 9.24 -1.37 -1.13
N SER A 70 9.11 -2.01 0.03
CA SER A 70 8.43 -3.29 0.23
C SER A 70 7.21 -3.14 1.12
N VAL A 71 6.03 -3.49 0.60
CA VAL A 71 4.76 -3.44 1.32
C VAL A 71 4.23 -4.84 1.59
N THR A 72 3.87 -5.09 2.85
CA THR A 72 3.11 -6.28 3.25
C THR A 72 1.68 -5.87 3.63
N THR A 73 0.70 -6.42 2.92
CA THR A 73 -0.74 -6.22 3.16
C THR A 73 -1.33 -7.42 3.91
N ILE A 74 -2.61 -7.34 4.28
CA ILE A 74 -3.30 -8.42 4.98
C ILE A 74 -3.32 -9.72 4.16
N GLU A 75 -3.42 -9.64 2.84
CA GLU A 75 -3.38 -10.80 1.94
C GLU A 75 -2.02 -11.52 1.97
N GLY A 76 -0.93 -10.79 2.21
CA GLY A 76 0.40 -11.36 2.40
C GLY A 76 0.54 -12.07 3.74
N LEU A 77 -0.10 -11.54 4.79
CA LEU A 77 -0.11 -12.16 6.12
C LEU A 77 -0.96 -13.43 6.16
N ALA A 78 -2.11 -13.44 5.49
CA ALA A 78 -3.02 -14.60 5.45
C ALA A 78 -2.37 -15.86 4.84
N LYS A 79 -1.35 -15.72 4.01
CA LYS A 79 -0.60 -16.86 3.46
C LYS A 79 0.40 -17.50 4.45
N ASN A 80 0.73 -16.79 5.53
CA ASN A 80 1.69 -17.22 6.55
C ASN A 80 1.04 -17.45 7.94
N GLY A 81 -0.29 -17.49 8.00
CA GLY A 81 -1.08 -17.69 9.22
C GLY A 81 -1.57 -19.11 9.42
#